data_AF-A0A819JYA6-F1
#
_entry.id   AF-A0A819JYA6-F1
#
_cell.length_a   1.000
_cell.length_b   1.000
_cell.length_c   1.000
_cell.angle_alpha   90.00
_cell.angle_beta   90.00
_cell.angle_gamma   90.00
#
_symmetry.space_group_name_H-M   'P 1'
#
loop_
_entity.id
_entity.type
_entity.pdbx_description
1 polymer ?
#
loop_
_entity_poly.entity_id
_entity_poly.type
_entity_poly.pdbx_seq_one_letter_code
_entity_poly.pdbx_strand_id
1 'polypeptide(L)'
;ARKSAASHHDITNDDATKALRIYDDNGYLPIHKAAFHGHEATIKNILDDAQQRDELEEQLEARTEKTEFTPLLLAVTVGRLEIIASLLKYPVNLNAVDANGNGN
;
A
#
# COMPACT_ATOMS: atom_id res chain seq x y z
N ALA A 1 3.35 23.56 3.31
CA ALA A 1 1.98 23.35 2.79
C ALA A 1 1.96 22.06 1.97
N ARG A 2 1.61 20.94 2.60
CA ARG A 2 1.21 19.71 1.90
C ARG A 2 -0.21 19.43 2.33
N LYS A 3 -1.11 19.45 1.35
CA LYS A 3 -2.53 19.19 1.53
C LYS A 3 -2.67 17.74 2.00
N SER A 4 -3.32 17.52 3.13
CA SER A 4 -3.94 16.22 3.42
C SER A 4 -5.36 16.49 3.90
N ALA A 5 -6.14 17.02 2.97
CA ALA A 5 -7.58 16.91 3.01
C ALA A 5 -7.91 15.45 2.69
N ALA A 6 -8.32 14.70 3.70
CA ALA A 6 -9.19 13.53 3.52
C ALA A 6 -10.00 13.31 4.81
N SER A 7 -10.61 14.40 5.31
CA SER A 7 -11.86 14.26 6.03
C SER A 7 -12.91 13.70 5.07
N HIS A 8 -13.89 13.00 5.64
CA HIS A 8 -15.15 12.59 5.02
C HIS A 8 -15.15 11.27 4.24
N HIS A 9 -15.34 10.20 5.01
CA HIS A 9 -16.47 9.27 4.89
C HIS A 9 -17.45 9.59 3.74
N ASP A 10 -17.09 9.23 2.50
CA ASP A 10 -17.99 9.28 1.35
C ASP A 10 -18.45 7.85 1.03
N ILE A 11 -19.58 7.45 1.60
CA ILE A 11 -20.23 6.17 1.34
C ILE A 11 -20.87 6.26 -0.05
N THR A 12 -20.11 5.94 -1.09
CA THR A 12 -20.63 5.82 -2.46
C THR A 12 -20.28 4.45 -3.02
N ASN A 13 -21.25 3.54 -2.85
CA ASN A 13 -21.76 2.46 -3.70
C ASN A 13 -20.94 1.82 -4.87
N ASP A 14 -19.60 1.76 -4.80
CA ASP A 14 -18.74 0.89 -5.62
C ASP A 14 -18.01 -0.13 -4.72
N ASP A 15 -18.77 -1.10 -4.19
CA ASP A 15 -18.40 -1.92 -3.02
C ASP A 15 -17.09 -2.75 -3.16
N ALA A 16 -16.69 -3.12 -4.37
CA ALA A 16 -15.48 -3.93 -4.58
C ALA A 16 -14.20 -3.08 -4.71
N THR A 17 -14.30 -1.88 -5.29
CA THR A 17 -13.15 -1.01 -5.58
C THR A 17 -12.69 -0.23 -4.36
N LYS A 18 -13.64 0.17 -3.50
CA LYS A 18 -13.31 0.90 -2.27
C LYS A 18 -12.61 0.03 -1.22
N ALA A 19 -12.89 -1.27 -1.17
CA ALA A 19 -12.30 -2.18 -0.17
C ALA A 19 -10.76 -2.19 -0.21
N LEU A 20 -10.16 -2.07 -1.40
CA LEU A 20 -8.70 -2.01 -1.56
C LEU A 20 -8.07 -0.72 -1.04
N ARG A 21 -8.87 0.33 -0.81
CA ARG A 21 -8.44 1.67 -0.37
C ARG A 21 -8.97 2.08 0.99
N ILE A 22 -9.64 1.17 1.68
CA ILE A 22 -10.11 1.41 3.03
C ILE A 22 -9.00 1.02 4.01
N TYR A 23 -8.62 1.98 4.84
CA TYR A 23 -7.79 1.72 6.01
C TYR A 23 -8.58 0.90 7.02
N ASP A 24 -7.92 -0.08 7.64
CA ASP A 24 -8.44 -0.72 8.83
C ASP A 24 -8.32 0.20 10.06
N ASP A 25 -8.82 -0.24 11.21
CA ASP A 25 -8.73 0.51 12.48
C ASP A 25 -7.28 0.85 12.91
N ASN A 26 -6.29 0.17 12.32
CA ASN A 26 -4.88 0.41 12.56
C ASN A 26 -4.25 1.39 11.55
N GLY A 27 -4.99 1.84 10.54
CA GLY A 27 -4.46 2.70 9.48
C GLY A 27 -3.73 1.93 8.37
N TYR A 28 -4.02 0.64 8.20
CA TYR A 28 -3.42 -0.24 7.18
C TYR A 28 -4.40 -0.51 6.05
N LEU A 29 -3.90 -0.38 4.82
CA LEU A 29 -4.59 -0.90 3.63
C LEU A 29 -4.43 -2.42 3.52
N PRO A 30 -5.28 -3.10 2.72
CA PRO A 30 -5.15 -4.53 2.46
C PRO A 30 -3.75 -4.93 1.95
N ILE A 31 -3.14 -4.12 1.08
CA ILE A 31 -1.78 -4.36 0.59
C ILE A 31 -0.72 -4.26 1.70
N HIS A 32 -0.89 -3.33 2.65
CA HIS A 32 -0.01 -3.21 3.80
C HIS A 32 -0.13 -4.45 4.72
N LYS A 33 -1.34 -4.92 5.00
CA LYS A 33 -1.51 -6.17 5.76
C LYS A 33 -0.88 -7.36 5.07
N ALA A 34 -1.09 -7.48 3.75
CA ALA A 34 -0.49 -8.55 2.98
C ALA A 34 1.05 -8.49 3.03
N ALA A 35 1.64 -7.29 2.94
CA ALA A 35 3.08 -7.09 3.07
C ALA A 35 3.60 -7.43 4.47
N PHE A 36 2.89 -7.03 5.52
CA PHE A 36 3.23 -7.34 6.91
C PHE A 36 3.20 -8.85 7.20
N HIS A 37 2.13 -9.53 6.78
CA HIS A 37 1.94 -10.96 7.01
C HIS A 37 2.73 -11.85 6.05
N GLY A 38 3.27 -11.31 4.95
CA GLY A 38 3.99 -12.10 3.95
C GLY A 38 3.05 -12.84 2.98
N HIS A 39 1.84 -12.33 2.75
CA HIS A 39 0.87 -12.94 1.84
C HIS A 39 1.12 -12.53 0.38
N GLU A 40 2.11 -13.15 -0.24
CA GLU A 40 2.54 -12.85 -1.62
C GLU A 40 1.39 -12.97 -2.64
N ALA A 41 0.59 -14.03 -2.55
CA ALA A 41 -0.54 -14.26 -3.44
C ALA A 41 -1.58 -13.14 -3.36
N THR A 42 -1.84 -12.62 -2.14
CA THR A 42 -2.76 -11.50 -1.94
C THR A 42 -2.19 -10.23 -2.56
N ILE A 43 -0.89 -9.95 -2.42
CA ILE A 43 -0.26 -8.79 -3.06
C ILE A 43 -0.39 -8.87 -4.58
N LYS A 44 -0.04 -10.02 -5.19
CA LYS A 44 -0.17 -10.19 -6.64
C LYS A 44 -1.60 -9.95 -7.11
N ASN A 45 -2.58 -10.54 -6.44
CA ASN A 45 -3.98 -10.33 -6.79
C ASN A 45 -4.37 -8.85 -6.71
N ILE A 46 -3.96 -8.13 -5.66
CA ILE A 46 -4.24 -6.69 -5.51
C ILE A 46 -3.56 -5.87 -6.61
N LEU A 47 -2.30 -6.16 -6.92
CA LEU A 47 -1.52 -5.43 -7.93
C LEU A 47 -2.00 -5.71 -9.34
N ASP A 48 -2.34 -6.95 -9.67
CA ASP A 48 -2.90 -7.32 -10.96
C ASP A 48 -4.25 -6.63 -11.17
N ASP A 49 -5.10 -6.64 -10.15
CA ASP A 49 -6.36 -5.90 -10.12
C ASP A 49 -6.17 -4.38 -10.29
N ALA A 50 -5.18 -3.80 -9.60
CA ALA A 50 -4.85 -2.40 -9.70
C ALA A 50 -4.27 -2.04 -11.08
N GLN A 51 -3.49 -2.94 -11.68
CA GLN A 51 -2.95 -2.76 -13.02
C GLN A 51 -4.05 -2.75 -14.09
N GLN A 52 -5.07 -3.59 -13.96
CA GLN A 52 -6.24 -3.55 -14.85
C GLN A 52 -7.03 -2.23 -14.75
N ARG A 53 -6.92 -1.55 -13.60
CA ARG A 53 -7.63 -0.31 -13.28
C ARG A 53 -6.76 0.94 -13.41
N ASP A 54 -5.50 0.81 -13.85
CA ASP A 54 -4.53 1.90 -13.95
C ASP A 54 -4.24 2.60 -12.59
N GLU A 55 -4.41 1.86 -11.49
CA GLU A 55 -4.22 2.31 -10.09
C GLU A 55 -2.95 1.71 -9.47
N LEU A 56 -2.11 1.04 -10.28
CA LEU A 56 -0.94 0.29 -9.82
C LEU A 56 0.02 1.17 -9.01
N GLU A 57 0.39 2.35 -9.55
CA GLU A 57 1.31 3.27 -8.89
C GLU A 57 0.79 3.72 -7.52
N GLU A 58 -0.50 4.03 -7.42
CA GLU A 58 -1.10 4.48 -6.18
C GLU A 58 -1.20 3.36 -5.13
N GLN A 59 -1.32 2.08 -5.53
CA GLN A 59 -1.21 0.95 -4.60
C GLN A 59 0.23 0.71 -4.13
N LEU A 60 1.21 0.88 -5.02
CA LEU A 60 2.63 0.71 -4.71
C LEU A 60 3.18 1.83 -3.82
N GLU A 61 2.69 3.05 -4.02
CA GLU A 61 3.04 4.23 -3.20
C GLU A 61 2.03 4.49 -2.07
N ALA A 62 1.05 3.59 -1.88
CA ALA A 62 0.06 3.73 -0.81
C ALA A 62 0.77 3.86 0.53
N ARG A 63 0.31 4.77 1.39
CA ARG A 63 0.94 5.01 2.69
C ARG A 63 0.00 4.58 3.81
N THR A 64 0.52 3.94 4.83
CA THR A 64 -0.25 3.72 6.06
C THR A 64 -0.64 5.05 6.68
N GLU A 65 -1.83 5.15 7.28
CA GLU A 65 -2.32 6.41 7.86
C GLU A 65 -1.44 6.93 9.00
N LYS A 66 -0.91 6.03 9.84
CA LYS A 66 -0.21 6.40 11.09
C LYS A 66 1.30 6.62 10.92
N THR A 67 1.97 5.79 10.12
CA THR A 67 3.43 5.81 9.98
C THR A 67 3.90 6.24 8.59
N GLU A 68 2.98 6.50 7.68
CA GLU A 68 3.26 6.78 6.26
C GLU A 68 4.17 5.75 5.56
N PHE A 69 4.17 4.50 6.02
CA PHE A 69 4.97 3.45 5.39
C PHE A 69 4.31 2.99 4.10
N THR A 70 5.14 2.78 3.07
CA THR A 70 4.72 2.12 1.84
C THR A 70 4.70 0.59 2.02
N PRO A 71 4.02 -0.17 1.14
CA PRO A 71 4.03 -1.63 1.19
C PRO A 71 5.45 -2.19 1.08
N LEU A 72 6.31 -1.54 0.28
CA LEU A 72 7.72 -1.90 0.17
C LEU A 72 8.45 -1.65 1.50
N LEU A 73 8.33 -0.45 2.08
CA LEU A 73 9.03 -0.14 3.34
C LEU A 73 8.56 -1.05 4.47
N LEU A 74 7.27 -1.37 4.51
CA LEU A 74 6.72 -2.30 5.48
C LEU A 74 7.28 -3.72 5.27
N ALA A 75 7.41 -4.19 4.03
CA ALA A 75 8.02 -5.48 3.74
C ALA A 75 9.52 -5.52 4.12
N VAL A 76 10.25 -4.42 3.90
CA VAL A 76 11.67 -4.28 4.28
C VAL A 76 11.84 -4.26 5.80
N THR A 77 11.06 -3.45 6.51
CA THR A 77 11.12 -3.32 7.98
C THR A 77 10.77 -4.64 8.69
N VAL A 78 9.84 -5.42 8.13
CA VAL A 78 9.48 -6.74 8.66
C VAL A 78 10.44 -7.85 8.20
N GLY A 79 11.21 -7.62 7.13
CA GLY A 79 12.15 -8.60 6.57
C GLY A 79 11.51 -9.65 5.64
N ARG A 80 10.44 -9.28 4.93
CA ARG A 80 9.70 -10.17 4.01
C ARG A 80 10.33 -10.16 2.62
N LEU A 81 11.39 -10.94 2.44
CA LEU A 81 12.15 -11.03 1.19
C LEU A 81 11.29 -11.44 -0.02
N GLU A 82 10.34 -12.36 0.16
CA GLU A 82 9.45 -12.84 -0.91
C GLU A 82 8.52 -11.74 -1.41
N ILE A 83 8.06 -10.89 -0.50
CA ILE A 83 7.21 -9.74 -0.81
C ILE A 83 8.01 -8.66 -1.51
N ILE A 84 9.20 -8.35 -1.00
CA ILE A 84 10.12 -7.40 -1.64
C ILE A 84 10.40 -7.86 -3.08
N ALA A 85 10.77 -9.13 -3.27
CA ALA A 85 11.02 -9.68 -4.59
C ALA A 85 9.80 -9.62 -5.53
N SER A 86 8.58 -9.72 -4.98
CA SER A 86 7.35 -9.60 -5.77
C SER A 86 7.04 -8.15 -6.13
N LEU A 87 7.17 -7.22 -5.18
CA LEU A 87 6.96 -5.79 -5.39
C LEU A 87 7.97 -5.21 -6.38
N LEU A 88 9.23 -5.67 -6.35
CA LEU A 88 10.29 -5.27 -7.28
C LEU A 88 10.04 -5.68 -8.74
N LYS A 89 9.07 -6.56 -9.01
CA LYS A 89 8.67 -6.90 -10.39
C LYS A 89 7.80 -5.82 -11.03
N TYR A 90 7.24 -4.92 -10.22
CA TYR A 90 6.40 -3.82 -10.64
C TYR A 90 7.20 -2.51 -10.58
N PRO A 91 6.73 -1.41 -11.22
CA PRO A 91 7.41 -0.11 -11.20
C PRO A 91 7.29 0.58 -9.83
N VAL A 92 7.92 -0.01 -8.82
CA VAL A 92 7.97 0.49 -7.44
C VAL A 92 9.00 1.60 -7.29
N ASN A 93 8.63 2.64 -6.55
CA ASN A 93 9.55 3.67 -6.11
C ASN A 93 10.41 3.17 -4.95
N LEU A 94 11.68 2.86 -5.26
CA LEU A 94 12.67 2.42 -4.26
C LEU A 94 13.14 3.53 -3.33
N ASN A 95 12.89 4.79 -3.69
CA ASN A 95 13.26 5.95 -2.88
C ASN A 95 12.11 6.38 -1.96
N ALA A 96 11.10 5.53 -1.77
CA ALA A 96 10.04 5.79 -0.82
C ALA A 96 10.64 5.91 0.60
N VAL A 97 10.30 7.01 1.27
CA VAL A 97 10.69 7.29 2.65
C VAL A 97 9.46 7.28 3.54
N ASP A 98 9.65 6.92 4.82
CA ASP A 98 8.59 7.02 5.83
C ASP A 98 8.24 8.47 6.19
N ALA A 99 7.30 8.62 7.13
CA ALA A 99 6.94 9.89 7.77
C ALA A 99 8.15 10.66 8.35
N ASN A 100 9.25 9.97 8.68
CA ASN A 100 10.45 10.55 9.26
C ASN A 100 11.51 10.91 8.20
N GLY A 101 11.28 10.61 6.92
CA GLY A 101 12.25 10.79 5.85
C GLY A 101 13.32 9.70 5.78
N ASN A 102 13.14 8.58 6.49
CA ASN A 102 14.03 7.44 6.46
C ASN A 102 13.59 6.47 5.36
N GLY A 103 14.52 6.11 4.47
CA GLY A 103 14.29 5.17 3.37
C GLY A 103 14.87 3.77 3.61
N ASN A 104 15.04 3.34 4.87
CA ASN A 104 15.82 2.16 5.22
C ASN A 104 15.32 1.46 6.49
#